data_AF-A0A7W2EM60-F1
#
_entry.id   AF-A0A7W2EM60-F1
#
_cell.length_a   1.000
_cell.length_b   1.000
_cell.length_c   1.000
_cell.angle_alpha   90.00
_cell.angle_beta   90.00
_cell.angle_gamma   90.00
#
_symmetry.space_group_name_H-M   'P 1'
#
loop_
_entity.id
_entity.type
_entity.pdbx_description
1 polymer ?
#
loop_
_entity_poly.entity_id
_entity_poly.type
_entity_poly.pdbx_seq_one_letter_code
_entity_poly.pdbx_strand_id
1 'polypeptide(L)'
;MKQTVLTVLAVCALATAPAFAAQDMHQHGHDAHGATLQLNAGKKWETDAALRKDMGAIRQSMASSLDAIHANKMPPQAYAALARKVEDGVADMVANCKLAPAADAQLHVVVAELLAGAEHMAGKAKSGTPQDGAVKVIGALNNYGKYFDDPDFQPISH
;
A
#
# COMPACT_ATOMS: atom_id res chain seq x y z
N MET A 1 73.72 21.19 43.79
CA MET A 1 72.95 21.96 42.80
C MET A 1 71.56 21.35 42.72
N LYS A 2 70.53 22.22 42.71
CA LYS A 2 69.12 21.90 42.97
C LYS A 2 68.44 21.21 41.78
N GLN A 3 67.44 20.41 42.12
CA GLN A 3 66.57 19.57 41.28
C GLN A 3 65.84 20.33 40.18
N THR A 4 65.53 19.62 39.09
CA THR A 4 64.25 19.79 38.38
C THR A 4 63.81 18.45 37.80
N VAL A 5 62.74 17.91 38.36
CA VAL A 5 61.92 16.81 37.83
C VAL A 5 60.97 17.43 36.81
N LEU A 6 60.81 16.82 35.63
CA LEU A 6 59.65 17.09 34.77
C LEU A 6 59.08 15.77 34.25
N THR A 7 57.97 15.39 34.86
CA THR A 7 57.03 14.36 34.42
C THR A 7 56.19 14.94 33.28
N VAL A 8 56.07 14.23 32.15
CA VAL A 8 54.94 14.45 31.23
C VAL A 8 54.32 13.10 30.85
N LEU A 9 53.04 13.05 31.18
CA LEU A 9 52.07 11.98 31.06
C LEU A 9 51.67 11.80 29.59
N ALA A 10 51.91 10.62 29.02
CA ALA A 10 51.40 10.27 27.68
C ALA A 10 49.98 9.70 27.82
N VAL A 11 48.98 10.48 27.41
CA VAL A 11 47.58 10.07 27.33
C VAL A 11 47.36 9.27 26.03
N CYS A 12 47.00 8.00 26.16
CA CYS A 12 46.49 7.18 25.06
C CYS A 12 45.06 7.62 24.72
N ALA A 13 44.88 8.33 23.60
CA ALA A 13 43.57 8.59 23.05
C ALA A 13 43.12 7.37 22.21
N LEU A 14 42.15 6.60 22.73
CA LEU A 14 41.40 5.63 21.95
C LEU A 14 40.47 6.38 21.00
N ALA A 15 40.79 6.40 19.71
CA ALA A 15 39.84 6.82 18.68
C ALA A 15 38.88 5.66 18.40
N THR A 16 37.68 5.75 18.99
CA THR A 16 36.55 4.89 18.67
C THR A 16 36.09 5.14 17.24
N ALA A 17 36.03 4.09 16.42
CA ALA A 17 35.47 4.14 15.07
C ALA A 17 34.00 4.60 15.09
N PRO A 18 33.52 5.35 14.08
CA PRO A 18 32.09 5.57 13.92
C PRO A 18 31.45 4.25 13.48
N ALA A 19 30.61 3.69 14.36
CA ALA A 19 29.62 2.72 13.94
C ALA A 19 28.64 3.43 12.99
N PHE A 20 28.70 3.10 11.70
CA PHE A 20 27.62 3.45 10.80
C PHE A 20 26.35 2.78 11.33
N ALA A 21 25.38 3.61 11.71
CA ALA A 21 24.04 3.15 12.03
C ALA A 21 23.54 2.29 10.87
N ALA A 22 23.10 1.07 11.19
CA ALA A 22 22.35 0.26 10.26
C ALA A 22 21.20 1.11 9.72
N GLN A 23 21.15 1.29 8.40
CA GLN A 23 19.97 1.77 7.74
C GLN A 23 18.84 0.84 8.15
N ASP A 24 17.77 1.40 8.74
CA ASP A 24 16.52 0.71 9.02
C ASP A 24 16.10 -0.06 7.75
N MET A 25 16.41 -1.35 7.73
CA MET A 25 15.94 -2.26 6.71
C MET A 25 14.48 -2.49 7.00
N HIS A 26 13.64 -1.71 6.32
CA HIS A 26 12.24 -1.94 6.01
C HIS A 26 11.57 -3.00 6.88
N GLN A 27 11.08 -2.56 8.04
CA GLN A 27 10.05 -3.29 8.76
C GLN A 27 8.81 -3.33 7.86
N HIS A 28 8.51 -4.49 7.24
CA HIS A 28 7.24 -4.74 6.57
C HIS A 28 6.13 -4.90 7.62
N GLY A 29 5.85 -3.82 8.36
CA GLY A 29 4.68 -3.67 9.21
C GLY A 29 3.58 -2.99 8.38
N HIS A 30 2.36 -3.51 8.46
CA HIS A 30 1.17 -2.93 7.84
C HIS A 30 0.76 -1.58 8.47
N ASP A 31 1.70 -0.64 8.64
CA ASP A 31 1.48 0.69 9.21
C ASP A 31 0.89 1.69 8.19
N ALA A 32 0.15 1.19 7.19
CA ALA A 32 -0.70 2.03 6.34
C ALA A 32 -1.84 2.71 7.14
N HIS A 33 -2.06 2.33 8.41
CA HIS A 33 -3.10 2.87 9.29
C HIS A 33 -2.91 4.34 9.73
N GLY A 34 -1.85 5.02 9.27
CA GLY A 34 -1.68 6.47 9.46
C GLY A 34 -1.43 7.26 8.17
N ALA A 35 -1.22 6.59 7.04
CA ALA A 35 -0.91 7.25 5.77
C ALA A 35 -2.20 7.65 5.05
N THR A 36 -2.38 8.95 4.81
CA THR A 36 -3.50 9.48 4.02
C THR A 36 -3.09 9.68 2.56
N LEU A 37 -4.01 9.44 1.63
CA LEU A 37 -3.82 9.76 0.22
C LEU A 37 -3.63 11.27 0.01
N GLN A 38 -2.64 11.64 -0.79
CA GLN A 38 -2.30 13.01 -1.14
C GLN A 38 -2.01 13.12 -2.64
N LEU A 39 -2.25 14.30 -3.21
CA LEU A 39 -1.83 14.61 -4.56
C LEU A 39 -0.33 14.98 -4.59
N ASN A 40 0.32 14.73 -5.72
CA ASN A 40 1.68 15.18 -6.01
C ASN A 40 1.71 16.68 -6.28
N ALA A 41 1.80 17.49 -5.22
CA ALA A 41 1.76 18.96 -5.30
C ALA A 41 0.53 19.46 -6.12
N GLY A 42 -0.63 18.85 -5.89
CA GLY A 42 -1.88 19.17 -6.59
C GLY A 42 -2.09 18.42 -7.91
N LYS A 43 -1.13 17.60 -8.36
CA LYS A 43 -1.26 16.72 -9.53
C LYS A 43 -1.51 15.28 -9.12
N LYS A 44 -2.10 14.49 -10.02
CA LYS A 44 -2.18 13.04 -9.85
C LYS A 44 -0.80 12.40 -9.96
N TRP A 45 -0.64 11.21 -9.38
CA TRP A 45 0.58 10.41 -9.45
C TRP A 45 0.68 9.68 -10.79
N GLU A 46 1.85 9.72 -11.41
CA GLU A 46 2.15 8.96 -12.62
C GLU A 46 1.94 7.45 -12.40
N THR A 47 1.49 6.76 -13.44
CA THR A 47 1.23 5.31 -13.43
C THR A 47 2.11 4.58 -14.44
N ASP A 48 2.30 3.28 -14.23
CA ASP A 48 2.93 2.39 -15.20
C ASP A 48 1.91 1.42 -15.82
N ALA A 49 2.36 0.68 -16.84
CA ALA A 49 1.48 -0.23 -17.58
C ALA A 49 0.97 -1.41 -16.74
N ALA A 50 1.75 -1.89 -15.76
CA ALA A 50 1.36 -3.00 -14.91
C ALA A 50 0.25 -2.56 -13.96
N LEU A 51 0.44 -1.43 -13.27
CA LEU A 51 -0.55 -0.82 -12.41
C LEU A 51 -1.88 -0.58 -13.14
N ARG A 52 -1.85 0.05 -14.31
CA ARG A 52 -3.08 0.32 -15.09
C ARG A 52 -3.81 -0.95 -15.49
N LYS A 53 -3.06 -1.98 -15.94
CA LYS A 53 -3.63 -3.29 -16.31
C LYS A 53 -4.36 -3.92 -15.12
N ASP A 54 -3.71 -4.00 -13.97
CA ASP A 54 -4.22 -4.76 -12.84
C ASP A 54 -5.36 -4.01 -12.12
N MET A 55 -5.24 -2.69 -11.95
CA MET A 55 -6.36 -1.86 -11.46
C MET A 55 -7.58 -1.93 -12.39
N GLY A 56 -7.37 -1.90 -13.70
CA GLY A 56 -8.44 -2.09 -14.69
C GLY A 56 -9.12 -3.45 -14.57
N ALA A 57 -8.36 -4.53 -14.39
CA ALA A 57 -8.88 -5.89 -14.24
C ALA A 57 -9.66 -6.10 -12.93
N ILE A 58 -9.14 -5.57 -11.81
CA ILE A 58 -9.83 -5.58 -10.52
C ILE A 58 -11.14 -4.80 -10.63
N ARG A 59 -11.07 -3.57 -11.16
CA ARG A 59 -12.25 -2.73 -11.40
C ARG A 59 -13.29 -3.44 -12.24
N GLN A 60 -12.90 -4.07 -13.35
CA GLN A 60 -13.83 -4.80 -14.21
C GLN A 60 -14.51 -5.96 -13.46
N SER A 61 -13.77 -6.68 -12.61
CA SER A 61 -14.34 -7.76 -11.81
C SER A 61 -15.37 -7.25 -10.79
N MET A 62 -15.10 -6.11 -10.14
CA MET A 62 -16.04 -5.47 -9.23
C MET A 62 -17.27 -4.94 -9.97
N ALA A 63 -17.08 -4.24 -11.08
CA ALA A 63 -18.17 -3.69 -11.89
C ALA A 63 -19.12 -4.78 -12.42
N SER A 64 -18.58 -5.90 -12.90
CA SER A 64 -19.39 -7.04 -13.35
C SER A 64 -20.19 -7.71 -12.23
N SER A 65 -19.84 -7.46 -10.96
CA SER A 65 -20.53 -8.01 -9.79
C SER A 65 -21.48 -6.99 -9.13
N LEU A 66 -21.47 -5.74 -9.59
CA LEU A 66 -22.08 -4.60 -8.90
C LEU A 66 -23.58 -4.77 -8.66
N ASP A 67 -24.32 -5.19 -9.68
CA ASP A 67 -25.78 -5.41 -9.57
C ASP A 67 -26.12 -6.46 -8.50
N ALA A 68 -25.36 -7.55 -8.42
CA ALA A 68 -25.58 -8.61 -7.44
C ALA A 68 -25.21 -8.16 -6.01
N ILE A 69 -24.17 -7.32 -5.88
CA ILE A 69 -23.76 -6.69 -4.63
C ILE A 69 -24.88 -5.75 -4.15
N HIS A 70 -25.37 -4.84 -5.01
CA HIS A 70 -26.45 -3.91 -4.70
C HIS A 70 -27.77 -4.58 -4.33
N ALA A 71 -28.14 -5.61 -5.08
CA ALA A 71 -29.36 -6.36 -4.81
C ALA A 71 -29.25 -7.25 -3.56
N ASN A 72 -28.07 -7.32 -2.92
CA ASN A 72 -27.77 -8.25 -1.83
C ASN A 72 -28.08 -9.71 -2.20
N LYS A 73 -27.73 -10.10 -3.44
CA LYS A 73 -27.98 -11.43 -4.01
C LYS A 73 -26.71 -12.26 -4.22
N MET A 74 -25.55 -11.69 -3.91
CA MET A 74 -24.27 -12.37 -4.07
C MET A 74 -24.01 -13.31 -2.87
N PRO A 75 -23.85 -14.63 -3.07
CA PRO A 75 -23.63 -15.56 -1.97
C PRO A 75 -22.19 -15.43 -1.41
N PRO A 76 -21.94 -15.86 -0.16
CA PRO A 76 -20.61 -15.75 0.46
C PRO A 76 -19.47 -16.36 -0.36
N GLN A 77 -19.70 -17.51 -1.02
CA GLN A 77 -18.70 -18.15 -1.87
C GLN A 77 -18.31 -17.28 -3.08
N ALA A 78 -19.28 -16.54 -3.63
CA ALA A 78 -19.03 -15.63 -4.75
C ALA A 78 -18.23 -14.41 -4.29
N TYR A 79 -18.52 -13.86 -3.10
CA TYR A 79 -17.68 -12.83 -2.49
C TYR A 79 -16.24 -13.32 -2.25
N ALA A 80 -16.06 -14.54 -1.73
CA ALA A 80 -14.73 -15.11 -1.55
C ALA A 80 -13.98 -15.31 -2.89
N ALA A 81 -14.69 -15.65 -3.97
CA ALA A 81 -14.10 -15.74 -5.31
C ALA A 81 -13.73 -14.36 -5.88
N LEU A 82 -14.55 -13.33 -5.61
CA LEU A 82 -14.25 -11.96 -5.99
C LEU A 82 -13.05 -11.41 -5.19
N ALA A 83 -12.97 -11.70 -3.89
CA ALA A 83 -11.84 -11.37 -3.04
C ALA A 83 -10.52 -11.93 -3.58
N ARG A 84 -10.49 -13.21 -3.99
CA ARG A 84 -9.29 -13.79 -4.62
C ARG A 84 -8.86 -13.05 -5.88
N LYS A 85 -9.79 -12.61 -6.73
CA LYS A 85 -9.44 -11.80 -7.91
C LYS A 85 -8.80 -10.47 -7.54
N VAL A 86 -9.22 -9.85 -6.42
CA VAL A 86 -8.57 -8.64 -5.90
C VAL A 86 -7.18 -8.96 -5.38
N GLU A 87 -7.03 -10.00 -4.55
CA GLU A 87 -5.74 -10.44 -3.99
C GLU A 87 -4.74 -10.80 -5.10
N ASP A 88 -5.15 -11.56 -6.11
CA ASP A 88 -4.33 -11.97 -7.25
C ASP A 88 -3.90 -10.75 -8.08
N GLY A 89 -4.83 -9.83 -8.38
CA GLY A 89 -4.50 -8.60 -9.12
C GLY A 89 -3.53 -7.70 -8.35
N VAL A 90 -3.65 -7.63 -7.02
CA VAL A 90 -2.70 -6.90 -6.17
C VAL A 90 -1.33 -7.58 -6.18
N ALA A 91 -1.27 -8.91 -6.10
CA ALA A 91 -0.03 -9.66 -6.15
C ALA A 91 0.71 -9.45 -7.48
N ASP A 92 -0.02 -9.54 -8.61
CA ASP A 92 0.51 -9.28 -9.94
C ASP A 92 1.05 -7.84 -10.07
N MET A 93 0.31 -6.86 -9.55
CA MET A 93 0.71 -5.46 -9.57
C MET A 93 2.00 -5.22 -8.80
N VAL A 94 2.12 -5.78 -7.58
CA VAL A 94 3.34 -5.66 -6.76
C VAL A 94 4.53 -6.33 -7.44
N ALA A 95 4.33 -7.52 -8.01
CA ALA A 95 5.39 -8.26 -8.69
C ALA A 95 5.94 -7.53 -9.93
N ASN A 96 5.14 -6.65 -10.54
CA ASN A 96 5.48 -5.95 -11.78
C ASN A 96 5.63 -4.43 -11.61
N CYS A 97 5.59 -3.90 -10.38
CA CYS A 97 5.62 -2.47 -10.07
C CYS A 97 6.94 -1.82 -10.52
N LYS A 98 6.84 -0.69 -11.22
CA LYS A 98 7.97 0.12 -11.69
C LYS A 98 7.79 1.60 -11.36
N LEU A 99 6.92 1.92 -10.41
CA LEU A 99 6.64 3.29 -10.01
C LEU A 99 7.85 3.95 -9.36
N ALA A 100 7.90 5.27 -9.46
CA ALA A 100 8.81 6.05 -8.63
C ALA A 100 8.43 5.87 -7.15
N PRO A 101 9.41 5.88 -6.21
CA PRO A 101 9.16 5.58 -4.80
C PRO A 101 8.05 6.43 -4.14
N ALA A 102 7.90 7.69 -4.54
CA ALA A 102 6.86 8.56 -4.01
C ALA A 102 5.44 8.18 -4.48
N ALA A 103 5.30 7.73 -5.74
CA ALA A 103 4.02 7.24 -6.27
C ALA A 103 3.67 5.88 -5.64
N ASP A 104 4.67 5.00 -5.49
CA ASP A 104 4.53 3.70 -4.83
C ASP A 104 4.07 3.82 -3.37
N ALA A 105 4.64 4.78 -2.62
CA ALA A 105 4.21 5.06 -1.25
C ALA A 105 2.72 5.46 -1.15
N GLN A 106 2.20 6.17 -2.15
CA GLN A 106 0.78 6.50 -2.23
C GLN A 106 -0.07 5.31 -2.70
N LEU A 107 0.48 4.46 -3.57
CA LEU A 107 -0.18 3.24 -4.04
C LEU A 107 -0.38 2.27 -2.88
N HIS A 108 0.57 2.17 -1.96
CA HIS A 108 0.44 1.32 -0.77
C HIS A 108 -0.79 1.64 0.09
N VAL A 109 -1.24 2.90 0.14
CA VAL A 109 -2.48 3.26 0.85
C VAL A 109 -3.70 2.65 0.16
N VAL A 110 -3.76 2.70 -1.17
CA VAL A 110 -4.83 2.07 -1.96
C VAL A 110 -4.77 0.55 -1.81
N VAL A 111 -3.59 -0.05 -1.92
CA VAL A 111 -3.38 -1.50 -1.79
C VAL A 111 -3.82 -2.01 -0.43
N ALA A 112 -3.50 -1.31 0.65
CA ALA A 112 -3.95 -1.68 1.99
C ALA A 112 -5.48 -1.72 2.08
N GLU A 113 -6.16 -0.73 1.50
CA GLU A 113 -7.63 -0.68 1.47
C GLU A 113 -8.24 -1.78 0.59
N LEU A 114 -7.62 -2.10 -0.56
CA LEU A 114 -8.02 -3.20 -1.43
C LEU A 114 -7.93 -4.55 -0.71
N LEU A 115 -6.81 -4.83 -0.06
CA LEU A 115 -6.59 -6.09 0.66
C LEU A 115 -7.49 -6.21 1.88
N ALA A 116 -7.65 -5.14 2.66
CA ALA A 116 -8.58 -5.15 3.79
C ALA A 116 -10.03 -5.35 3.35
N GLY A 117 -10.44 -4.78 2.20
CA GLY A 117 -11.74 -5.04 1.59
C GLY A 117 -11.88 -6.48 1.10
N ALA A 118 -10.84 -7.06 0.51
CA ALA A 118 -10.81 -8.45 0.06
C ALA A 118 -10.93 -9.44 1.24
N GLU A 119 -10.18 -9.22 2.32
CA GLU A 119 -10.30 -10.02 3.55
C GLU A 119 -11.73 -9.99 4.11
N HIS A 120 -12.37 -8.82 4.09
CA HIS A 120 -13.74 -8.66 4.54
C HIS A 120 -14.74 -9.37 3.61
N MET A 121 -14.60 -9.25 2.29
CA MET A 121 -15.38 -10.03 1.33
C MET A 121 -15.21 -11.54 1.54
N ALA A 122 -14.02 -11.99 1.93
CA ALA A 122 -13.74 -13.39 2.26
C ALA A 122 -14.32 -13.84 3.61
N GLY A 123 -15.05 -12.98 4.34
CA GLY A 123 -15.65 -13.29 5.64
C GLY A 123 -14.64 -13.38 6.79
N LYS A 124 -13.43 -12.81 6.62
CA LYS A 124 -12.36 -12.85 7.62
C LYS A 124 -12.35 -11.64 8.57
N ALA A 125 -13.18 -10.63 8.31
CA ALA A 125 -13.29 -9.46 9.19
C ALA A 125 -14.00 -9.81 10.52
N LYS A 126 -13.63 -9.09 11.58
CA LYS A 126 -14.19 -9.28 12.94
C LYS A 126 -15.67 -8.88 13.06
N SER A 127 -16.14 -8.01 12.16
CA SER A 127 -17.49 -7.44 12.18
C SER A 127 -17.86 -6.90 10.80
N GLY A 128 -19.15 -6.83 10.51
CA GLY A 128 -19.67 -6.38 9.22
C GLY A 128 -20.06 -7.55 8.31
N THR A 129 -20.41 -7.22 7.07
CA THR A 129 -20.84 -8.15 6.03
C THR A 129 -19.83 -8.21 4.89
N PRO A 130 -19.77 -9.32 4.14
CA PRO A 130 -18.98 -9.38 2.90
C PRO A 130 -19.28 -8.24 1.91
N GLN A 131 -20.51 -7.73 1.90
CA GLN A 131 -20.91 -6.57 1.11
C GLN A 131 -20.16 -5.30 1.54
N ASP A 132 -19.97 -5.07 2.84
CA ASP A 132 -19.18 -3.93 3.35
C ASP A 132 -17.72 -4.01 2.86
N GLY A 133 -17.18 -5.23 2.76
CA GLY A 133 -15.88 -5.48 2.12
C GLY A 133 -15.84 -5.08 0.66
N ALA A 134 -16.89 -5.41 -0.10
CA ALA A 134 -16.99 -5.02 -1.51
C ALA A 134 -17.09 -3.50 -1.69
N VAL A 135 -17.87 -2.82 -0.83
CA VAL A 135 -17.95 -1.35 -0.80
C VAL A 135 -16.57 -0.75 -0.51
N LYS A 136 -15.81 -1.32 0.43
CA LYS A 136 -14.45 -0.87 0.74
C LYS A 136 -13.51 -1.00 -0.48
N VAL A 137 -13.55 -2.12 -1.20
CA VAL A 137 -12.78 -2.29 -2.45
C VAL A 137 -13.18 -1.27 -3.51
N ILE A 138 -14.48 -1.04 -3.70
CA ILE A 138 -14.95 -0.02 -4.66
C ILE A 138 -14.48 1.38 -4.26
N GLY A 139 -14.51 1.71 -2.98
CA GLY A 139 -13.96 2.97 -2.45
C GLY A 139 -12.47 3.13 -2.74
N ALA A 140 -11.68 2.06 -2.56
CA ALA A 140 -10.25 2.06 -2.88
C ALA A 140 -9.98 2.26 -4.38
N LEU A 141 -10.75 1.59 -5.26
CA LEU A 141 -10.67 1.78 -6.70
C LEU A 141 -11.05 3.21 -7.13
N ASN A 142 -12.07 3.80 -6.51
CA ASN A 142 -12.45 5.19 -6.78
C ASN A 142 -11.38 6.17 -6.30
N ASN A 143 -10.73 5.88 -5.18
CA ASN A 143 -9.57 6.62 -4.72
C ASN A 143 -8.40 6.50 -5.71
N TYR A 144 -8.11 5.31 -6.25
CA TYR A 144 -7.10 5.16 -7.31
C TYR A 144 -7.38 6.12 -8.48
N GLY A 145 -8.59 6.10 -9.05
CA GLY A 145 -8.97 6.99 -10.14
C GLY A 145 -8.90 8.49 -9.79
N LYS A 146 -8.99 8.85 -8.51
CA LYS A 146 -8.86 10.23 -8.03
C LYS A 146 -7.41 10.68 -7.87
N TYR A 147 -6.51 9.83 -7.40
CA TYR A 147 -5.14 10.21 -7.04
C TYR A 147 -4.08 9.80 -8.07
N PHE A 148 -4.37 8.86 -8.95
CA PHE A 148 -3.44 8.36 -9.96
C PHE A 148 -3.86 8.78 -11.37
N ASP A 149 -2.85 9.08 -12.19
CA ASP A 149 -3.01 9.49 -13.58
C ASP A 149 -3.13 8.25 -14.47
N ASP A 150 -4.33 7.72 -14.48
CA ASP A 150 -4.77 6.64 -15.37
C ASP A 150 -5.94 7.15 -16.20
N PRO A 151 -5.69 7.63 -17.43
CA PRO A 151 -6.70 8.31 -18.24
C PRO A 151 -7.84 7.39 -18.68
N ASP A 152 -7.58 6.08 -18.76
CA ASP A 152 -8.56 5.08 -19.16
C ASP A 152 -9.37 4.55 -17.97
N PHE A 153 -8.94 4.85 -16.73
CA PHE A 153 -9.62 4.39 -15.54
C PHE A 153 -10.89 5.18 -15.26
N GLN A 154 -12.02 4.48 -15.24
CA GLN A 154 -13.32 5.06 -14.95
C GLN A 154 -13.78 4.67 -13.54
N PRO A 155 -14.05 5.62 -12.63
CA PRO A 155 -14.60 5.29 -11.32
C PRO A 155 -15.89 4.47 -11.41
N ILE A 156 -16.12 3.60 -10.43
CA ILE A 156 -17.36 2.82 -10.32
C ILE A 156 -18.39 3.70 -9.61
N SER A 157 -19.41 4.11 -10.36
CA SER A 157 -20.62 4.75 -9.82
C SER A 157 -21.50 3.68 -9.20
N HIS A 158 -21.96 3.91 -7.97
CA HIS A 158 -22.75 2.94 -7.23
C HIS A 158 -23.64 3.64 -6.19
#